data_AF-A0A522EN84-F1
#
_entry.id   AF-A0A522EN84-F1
#
_cell.length_a   1.000
_cell.length_b   1.000
_cell.length_c   1.000
_cell.angle_alpha   90.00
_cell.angle_beta   90.00
_cell.angle_gamma   90.00
#
_symmetry.space_group_name_H-M   'P 1'
#
loop_
_entity.id
_entity.type
_entity.pdbx_description
1 polymer ?
#
loop_
_entity_poly.entity_id
_entity_poly.type
_entity_poly.pdbx_seq_one_letter_code
_entity_poly.pdbx_strand_id
1 'polypeptide(L)'
;MADASGWIQNMEKVRHFTLQSHLLNKKMDNKLIKVLLIENNPGDARLIQEMLKEVETARFEVEYVDMLSTGSERLAKERFDVLLLDLGLPDSSGIETLERALTQAPEMPVVVLTGLADEMVGIKAV
;
A
#
# COMPACT_ATOMS: atom_id res chain seq x y z
N MET A 1 1.74 -56.05 19.05
CA MET A 1 0.98 -54.92 19.64
C MET A 1 1.70 -53.65 19.22
N ALA A 2 1.07 -52.79 18.40
CA ALA A 2 1.70 -51.55 17.95
C ALA A 2 1.77 -50.55 19.11
N ASP A 3 2.94 -49.99 19.34
CA ASP A 3 3.22 -49.04 20.41
C ASP A 3 2.43 -47.74 20.20
N ALA A 4 1.53 -47.42 21.12
CA ALA A 4 0.72 -46.20 21.10
C ALA A 4 1.56 -44.93 21.27
N SER A 5 2.80 -45.05 21.74
CA SER A 5 3.73 -43.94 21.97
C SER A 5 4.08 -43.19 20.67
N GLY A 6 4.20 -43.92 19.55
CA GLY A 6 4.48 -43.32 18.24
C GLY A 6 3.31 -42.51 17.68
N TRP A 7 2.07 -42.89 17.97
CA TRP A 7 0.86 -42.18 17.51
C TRP A 7 0.64 -40.87 18.27
N ILE A 8 0.96 -40.85 19.57
CA ILE A 8 0.82 -39.67 20.43
C ILE A 8 1.85 -38.59 20.03
N GLN A 9 3.11 -38.95 19.78
CA GLN A 9 4.11 -38.01 19.27
C GLN A 9 3.74 -37.43 17.89
N ASN A 10 3.11 -38.24 17.02
CA ASN A 10 2.65 -37.76 15.72
C ASN A 10 1.42 -36.83 15.84
N MET A 11 0.51 -37.09 16.78
CA MET A 11 -0.65 -36.23 17.03
C MET A 11 -0.25 -34.86 17.59
N GLU A 12 0.78 -34.77 18.44
CA GLU A 12 1.30 -33.48 18.89
C GLU A 12 1.94 -32.69 17.75
N LYS A 13 2.72 -33.35 16.88
CA LYS A 13 3.30 -32.69 15.69
C LYS A 13 2.24 -32.22 14.69
N VAL A 14 1.21 -33.02 14.44
CA VAL A 14 0.09 -32.64 13.56
C VAL A 14 -0.73 -31.50 14.17
N ARG A 15 -1.01 -31.53 15.48
CA ARG A 15 -1.68 -30.44 16.19
C ARG A 15 -0.84 -29.16 16.21
N HIS A 16 0.48 -29.26 16.42
CA HIS A 16 1.39 -28.11 16.41
C HIS A 16 1.54 -27.52 15.00
N PHE A 17 1.63 -28.35 13.96
CA PHE A 17 1.65 -27.90 12.56
C PHE A 17 0.31 -27.29 12.12
N THR A 18 -0.82 -27.84 12.58
CA THR A 18 -2.15 -27.29 12.31
C THR A 18 -2.36 -25.97 13.05
N LEU A 19 -1.87 -25.83 14.29
CA LEU A 19 -1.93 -24.56 15.02
C LEU A 19 -0.97 -23.51 14.45
N GLN A 20 0.25 -23.89 14.04
CA GLN A 20 1.19 -22.99 13.37
C GLN A 20 0.65 -22.51 12.02
N SER A 21 0.07 -23.40 11.19
CA SER A 21 -0.55 -23.00 9.92
C SER A 21 -1.81 -22.16 10.14
N HIS A 22 -2.62 -22.45 11.16
CA HIS A 22 -3.79 -21.62 11.49
C HIS A 22 -3.39 -20.27 12.13
N LEU A 23 -2.31 -20.19 12.91
CA LEU A 23 -1.77 -18.94 13.48
C LEU A 23 -1.01 -18.09 12.45
N LEU A 24 -0.39 -18.71 11.44
CA LEU A 24 0.17 -18.03 10.27
C LEU A 24 -0.95 -17.47 9.38
N ASN A 25 -2.08 -18.18 9.22
CA ASN A 25 -3.27 -17.65 8.56
C ASN A 25 -4.05 -16.62 9.41
N LYS A 26 -3.88 -16.62 10.75
CA LYS A 26 -4.62 -15.76 11.69
C LYS A 26 -4.15 -14.30 11.70
N LYS A 27 -3.12 -13.95 10.92
CA LYS A 27 -2.64 -12.57 10.81
C LYS A 27 -2.62 -12.04 9.38
N MET A 28 -3.46 -12.61 8.52
CA MET A 28 -3.96 -11.89 7.35
C MET A 28 -5.15 -11.06 7.84
N ASP A 29 -4.87 -10.01 8.61
CA ASP A 29 -5.81 -8.91 8.68
C ASP A 29 -5.93 -8.44 7.23
N ASN A 30 -6.98 -8.88 6.54
CA ASN A 30 -7.28 -8.42 5.18
C ASN A 30 -7.80 -6.98 5.28
N LYS A 31 -6.95 -6.14 5.86
CA LYS A 31 -7.20 -4.75 6.19
C LYS A 31 -7.37 -4.07 4.85
N LEU A 32 -8.54 -3.48 4.69
CA LEU A 32 -8.80 -2.58 3.57
C LEU A 32 -7.92 -1.35 3.79
N ILE A 33 -7.03 -1.08 2.84
CA ILE A 33 -6.17 0.08 2.79
C ILE A 33 -6.76 1.02 1.74
N LYS A 34 -7.21 2.20 2.17
CA LYS A 34 -7.75 3.22 1.27
C LYS A 34 -6.59 4.07 0.73
N VAL A 35 -6.37 3.99 -0.57
CA VAL A 35 -5.25 4.62 -1.28
C VAL A 35 -5.78 5.81 -2.05
N LEU A 36 -5.15 6.98 -1.88
CA LEU A 36 -5.27 8.07 -2.86
C LEU A 36 -4.10 7.97 -3.83
N LEU A 37 -4.38 7.87 -5.12
CA LEU A 37 -3.40 7.89 -6.19
C LEU A 37 -3.55 9.19 -6.97
N ILE A 38 -2.49 10.00 -6.99
CA ILE A 38 -2.40 11.21 -7.80
C ILE A 38 -1.36 10.97 -8.90
N GLU A 39 -1.82 10.80 -10.13
CA GLU A 39 -1.01 10.40 -11.28
C GLU A 39 -1.63 11.00 -12.55
N ASN A 40 -0.86 11.66 -13.40
CA ASN A 40 -1.42 12.34 -14.58
C ASN A 40 -1.49 11.45 -15.82
N ASN A 41 -0.77 10.33 -15.82
CA ASN A 41 -0.81 9.34 -16.89
C ASN A 41 -1.84 8.24 -16.58
N PRO A 42 -2.98 8.20 -17.29
CA PRO A 42 -4.01 7.19 -17.04
C PRO A 42 -3.53 5.75 -17.31
N GLY A 43 -2.50 5.57 -18.14
CA GLY A 43 -1.88 4.27 -18.38
C GLY A 43 -1.11 3.76 -17.16
N ASP A 44 -0.30 4.64 -16.55
CA ASP A 44 0.48 4.31 -15.36
C ASP A 44 -0.44 4.14 -14.14
N ALA A 45 -1.45 4.99 -14.02
CA ALA A 45 -2.47 4.84 -12.98
C ALA A 45 -3.18 3.49 -13.04
N ARG A 46 -3.57 3.07 -14.25
CA ARG A 46 -4.18 1.76 -14.47
C ARG A 46 -3.23 0.62 -14.13
N LEU A 47 -1.95 0.73 -14.51
CA LEU A 47 -0.94 -0.28 -14.18
C LEU A 47 -0.80 -0.44 -12.67
N ILE A 48 -0.69 0.65 -11.92
CA ILE A 48 -0.61 0.65 -10.45
C ILE A 48 -1.86 0.01 -9.84
N GLN A 49 -3.05 0.36 -10.32
CA GLN A 49 -4.31 -0.23 -9.85
C GLN A 49 -4.35 -1.75 -10.07
N GLU A 50 -3.89 -2.26 -11.23
CA GLU A 50 -3.81 -3.70 -11.46
C GLU A 50 -2.77 -4.37 -10.56
N MET A 51 -1.58 -3.77 -10.40
CA MET A 51 -0.55 -4.28 -9.50
C MET A 51 -1.05 -4.40 -8.05
N LEU A 52 -1.81 -3.41 -7.56
CA LEU A 52 -2.39 -3.46 -6.21
C LEU A 52 -3.50 -4.51 -6.08
N LYS A 53 -4.26 -4.80 -7.14
CA LYS A 53 -5.28 -5.87 -7.13
C LYS A 53 -4.66 -7.27 -7.06
N GLU A 54 -3.46 -7.46 -7.59
CA GLU A 54 -2.75 -8.75 -7.57
C GLU A 54 -2.13 -9.08 -6.20
N VAL A 55 -2.10 -8.13 -5.26
CA VAL A 55 -1.60 -8.36 -3.91
C VAL A 55 -2.58 -9.22 -3.11
N GLU A 56 -2.24 -10.47 -2.84
CA GLU A 56 -3.09 -11.39 -2.07
C GLU A 56 -3.13 -11.09 -0.56
N THR A 57 -2.15 -10.33 -0.07
CA THR A 57 -1.93 -10.13 1.37
C THR A 57 -2.73 -8.98 1.99
N ALA A 58 -3.31 -8.10 1.17
CA ALA A 58 -4.09 -6.96 1.60
C ALA A 58 -5.16 -6.61 0.55
N ARG A 59 -6.16 -5.80 0.93
CA ARG A 59 -7.14 -5.24 0.00
C ARG A 59 -6.90 -3.75 -0.15
N PHE A 60 -6.89 -3.26 -1.38
CA PHE A 60 -6.73 -1.85 -1.67
C PHE A 60 -8.02 -1.28 -2.28
N GLU A 61 -8.49 -0.18 -1.71
CA GLU A 61 -9.50 0.68 -2.33
C GLU A 61 -8.77 1.89 -2.89
N VAL A 62 -8.57 1.93 -4.21
CA VAL A 62 -7.80 2.99 -4.86
C VAL A 62 -8.73 4.04 -5.44
N GLU A 63 -8.60 5.25 -4.94
CA GLU A 63 -9.18 6.43 -5.57
C GLU A 63 -8.12 7.14 -6.40
N TYR A 64 -8.45 7.40 -7.67
CA TYR A 64 -7.54 8.00 -8.65
C TYR A 64 -7.98 9.41 -9.01
N VAL A 65 -7.01 10.33 -9.05
CA VAL A 65 -7.15 11.69 -9.56
C VAL A 65 -5.89 12.07 -10.35
N ASP A 66 -6.01 13.01 -11.28
CA ASP A 66 -4.95 13.39 -12.23
C ASP A 66 -4.25 14.72 -11.92
N MET A 67 -4.65 15.37 -10.82
CA MET A 67 -4.17 16.70 -10.42
C MET A 67 -3.99 16.78 -8.91
N LEU A 68 -2.98 17.53 -8.47
CA LEU A 68 -2.72 17.76 -7.05
C LEU A 68 -3.88 18.50 -6.38
N SER A 69 -4.45 19.48 -7.07
CA SER A 69 -5.59 20.27 -6.62
C SER A 69 -6.80 19.37 -6.29
N THR A 70 -7.19 18.48 -7.21
CA THR A 70 -8.26 17.50 -6.98
C THR A 70 -7.92 16.57 -5.82
N GLY A 71 -6.70 16.05 -5.74
CA GLY A 71 -6.26 15.22 -4.61
C GLY A 71 -6.36 15.94 -3.27
N SER A 72 -6.00 17.22 -3.23
CA SER A 72 -6.12 18.07 -2.04
C SER A 72 -7.58 18.23 -1.60
N GLU A 73 -8.50 18.39 -2.54
CA GLU A 73 -9.93 18.42 -2.22
C GLU A 73 -10.44 17.10 -1.63
N ARG A 74 -9.91 15.97 -2.10
CA ARG A 74 -10.30 14.64 -1.59
C ARG A 74 -9.74 14.40 -0.20
N LEU A 75 -8.47 14.77 0.05
CA LEU A 75 -7.86 14.75 1.39
C LEU A 75 -8.62 15.60 2.42
N ALA A 76 -9.25 16.70 1.99
CA ALA A 76 -10.07 17.55 2.86
C ALA A 76 -11.44 16.93 3.19
N LYS A 77 -11.97 16.06 2.32
CA LYS A 77 -13.33 15.48 2.45
C LYS A 77 -13.31 14.13 3.17
N GLU A 78 -12.24 13.35 2.98
CA GLU A 78 -12.20 11.95 3.39
C GLU A 78 -10.82 11.56 3.93
N ARG A 79 -10.77 10.47 4.71
CA ARG A 79 -9.51 9.88 5.18
C ARG A 79 -9.01 8.85 4.20
N PHE A 80 -7.71 8.80 4.01
CA PHE A 80 -6.96 7.78 3.30
C PHE A 80 -5.91 7.19 4.25
N ASP A 81 -5.38 6.02 3.94
CA ASP A 81 -4.31 5.36 4.70
C ASP A 81 -2.92 5.64 4.11
N VAL A 82 -2.85 5.91 2.81
CA VAL A 82 -1.61 6.17 2.09
C VAL A 82 -1.88 7.01 0.84
N LEU A 83 -0.95 7.90 0.52
CA LEU A 83 -0.91 8.66 -0.72
C LEU A 83 0.17 8.09 -1.64
N LEU A 84 -0.20 7.71 -2.86
CA LEU A 84 0.73 7.46 -3.97
C LEU A 84 0.77 8.72 -4.83
N LEU A 85 1.95 9.33 -4.95
CA LEU A 85 2.10 10.67 -5.52
C LEU A 85 3.12 10.68 -6.65
N ASP A 86 2.65 10.93 -7.87
CA ASP A 86 3.52 11.36 -8.97
C ASP A 86 3.96 12.83 -8.78
N LEU A 87 5.18 13.13 -9.21
CA LEU A 87 5.76 14.48 -9.10
C LEU A 87 5.70 15.29 -10.40
N GLY A 88 5.35 14.68 -11.53
CA GLY A 88 5.22 15.26 -12.85
C GLY A 88 3.79 15.69 -13.19
N LEU A 89 3.04 16.23 -12.21
CA LEU A 89 1.64 16.61 -12.40
C LEU A 89 1.48 17.90 -13.24
N PRO A 90 0.35 18.09 -13.94
CA PRO A 90 0.12 19.28 -14.77
C PRO A 90 0.05 20.59 -13.95
N ASP A 91 -0.38 20.51 -12.69
CA ASP A 91 -0.62 21.66 -11.80
C ASP A 91 0.43 21.81 -10.68
N SER A 92 1.42 20.93 -10.62
CA SER A 92 2.51 20.96 -9.65
C SER A 92 3.67 20.08 -10.08
N SER A 93 4.92 20.49 -9.82
CA SER A 93 6.11 19.74 -10.26
C SER A 93 7.16 19.51 -9.18
N GLY A 94 7.77 18.33 -9.17
CA GLY A 94 8.96 18.00 -8.36
C GLY A 94 8.69 18.03 -6.85
N ILE A 95 9.71 18.39 -6.07
CA ILE A 95 9.66 18.45 -4.59
C ILE A 95 8.51 19.32 -4.08
N GLU A 96 8.18 20.41 -4.77
CA GLU A 96 7.10 21.31 -4.35
C GLU A 96 5.75 20.57 -4.27
N THR A 97 5.51 19.59 -5.15
CA THR A 97 4.32 18.73 -5.11
C THR A 97 4.25 17.95 -3.80
N LEU A 98 5.37 17.36 -3.37
CA LEU A 98 5.46 16.63 -2.10
C LEU A 98 5.25 17.56 -0.89
N GLU A 99 5.91 18.72 -0.87
CA GLU A 99 5.76 19.69 0.22
C GLU A 99 4.31 20.16 0.38
N ARG A 100 3.62 20.43 -0.73
CA ARG A 100 2.20 20.80 -0.73
C ARG A 100 1.32 19.65 -0.25
N ALA A 101 1.57 18.42 -0.68
CA ALA A 101 0.84 17.25 -0.22
C ALA A 101 1.01 17.00 1.29
N LEU A 102 2.25 17.09 1.79
CA LEU A 102 2.56 16.95 3.22
C LEU A 102 1.96 18.08 4.06
N THR A 103 1.81 19.29 3.51
CA THR A 103 1.12 20.38 4.21
C THR A 103 -0.36 20.06 4.45
N GLN A 104 -1.01 19.37 3.50
CA GLN A 104 -2.42 18.99 3.63
C GLN A 104 -2.64 17.75 4.51
N ALA A 105 -1.71 16.81 4.48
CA ALA A 105 -1.81 15.55 5.20
C ALA A 105 -0.47 15.16 5.86
N PRO A 106 -0.03 15.87 6.91
CA PRO A 106 1.33 15.77 7.45
C PRO A 106 1.68 14.43 8.10
N GLU A 107 0.67 13.67 8.54
CA GLU A 107 0.85 12.35 9.16
C GLU A 107 0.59 11.19 8.19
N MET A 108 0.15 11.49 6.96
CA MET A 108 -0.17 10.48 5.96
C MET A 108 1.13 9.89 5.39
N PRO A 109 1.30 8.56 5.38
CA PRO A 109 2.36 7.94 4.61
C PRO A 109 2.25 8.33 3.14
N VAL A 110 3.34 8.85 2.57
CA VAL A 110 3.43 9.22 1.14
C VAL A 110 4.47 8.33 0.47
N VAL A 111 4.06 7.65 -0.60
CA VAL A 111 4.97 6.95 -1.52
C VAL A 111 5.06 7.79 -2.78
N VAL A 112 6.26 8.30 -3.05
CA VAL A 112 6.53 9.06 -4.26
C VAL A 112 6.75 8.09 -5.42
N LEU A 113 6.04 8.35 -6.52
CA LEU A 113 6.23 7.68 -7.80
C LEU A 113 7.26 8.52 -8.58
N THR A 114 8.46 7.96 -8.79
CA THR A 114 9.55 8.64 -9.50
C THR A 114 9.90 7.88 -10.77
N GLY A 115 9.95 8.58 -11.90
CA GLY A 115 10.63 8.09 -13.09
C GLY A 115 12.16 8.21 -12.98
N LEU A 116 12.90 7.65 -13.94
CA LEU A 116 14.37 7.72 -13.99
C LEU A 116 14.91 9.17 -14.04
N ALA A 117 14.09 10.15 -14.41
CA ALA A 117 14.47 11.56 -14.44
C ALA A 117 14.42 12.24 -13.05
N ASP A 118 13.78 11.60 -12.06
CA ASP A 118 13.43 12.21 -10.77
C ASP A 118 14.24 11.64 -9.58
N GLU A 119 15.27 10.82 -9.85
CA GLU A 119 16.11 10.17 -8.82
C GLU A 119 16.72 11.14 -7.79
N MET A 120 16.91 12.42 -8.15
CA MET A 120 17.43 13.44 -7.22
C MET A 120 16.44 13.84 -6.12
N VAL A 121 15.15 13.53 -6.26
CA VAL A 121 14.10 13.94 -5.32
C VAL A 121 14.03 13.00 -4.11
N GLY A 122 14.19 11.69 -4.31
CA GLY A 122 14.04 10.69 -3.24
C GLY A 122 15.00 10.85 -2.06
N ILE A 123 16.14 11.53 -2.26
CA ILE A 123 17.19 11.72 -1.24
C ILE A 123 16.89 12.88 -0.28
N LYS A 124 16.05 13.86 -0.66
CA LYS A 124 15.76 15.04 0.18
C LYS A 124 14.65 14.83 1.22
N ALA A 125 13.90 13.74 1.13
CA ALA A 125 12.70 13.50 1.94
C ALA A 125 12.92 12.63 3.20
N VAL A 126 14.18 12.46 3.64
CA VAL A 126 14.58 11.60 4.77
C VAL A 126 15.07 12.41 5.96
#